data_AF-A0A496S148-F1
#
_entry.id   AF-A0A496S148-F1
#
_cell.length_a   1.000
_cell.length_b   1.000
_cell.length_c   1.000
_cell.angle_alpha   90.00
_cell.angle_beta   90.00
_cell.angle_gamma   90.00
#
_symmetry.space_group_name_H-M   'P 1'
#
loop_
_entity.id
_entity.type
_entity.pdbx_description
1 polymer ?
#
loop_
_entity_poly.entity_id
_entity_poly.type
_entity_poly.pdbx_seq_one_letter_code
_entity_poly.pdbx_strand_id
1 'polypeptide(L)'
;MGGLVELFLIGGLLLWLIWYLFFRSLLWAAEPLIEYFESREVERFLIEDIDKNKFDDSDLESIPKSKVKVTLKDFNKPIHLSKTLLQKAQKQPQKLGNTNLWIYKDHIFSSKPVTEKTESEPNKPNPKRKHHYIPVFYLSGFTNDNRCIWVYDKETGNVFESKPEGIAYEKHYFSFIAPNGTRDSETIENLIMSLEAECSKVVRRILSCELLNEDERITFAYFVALMMLRAPNFRRNIESATSELMKKISVFIPSHKEGFESMIAKYERDTGNKIGIPSEELREWLLNPDKNYTIKTDPQYSLALALDFLKDFPKVFFGMKWAFLKATSDYKFLTGDNPLYYFDPTHNPRSFYGVGLFNKNIEVTLPLSKDMCAFGSWKHREGYIQAKNQWIKNINRRTAIAALRFVFASKRSETLKEFIMKYKGSAPKMRVG
;
A
#
# COMPACT_ATOMS: atom_id res chain seq x y z
N MET A 1 -0.03 -6.83 -40.95
CA MET A 1 -0.37 -7.64 -39.76
C MET A 1 0.81 -7.84 -38.78
N GLY A 2 2.04 -7.35 -39.05
CA GLY A 2 3.22 -7.57 -38.17
C GLY A 2 3.33 -6.71 -36.90
N GLY A 3 2.86 -5.45 -36.93
CA GLY A 3 3.18 -4.49 -35.87
C GLY A 3 2.65 -4.81 -34.46
N LEU A 4 1.56 -5.56 -34.32
CA LEU A 4 0.97 -5.89 -33.01
C LEU A 4 1.74 -7.03 -32.33
N VAL A 5 2.20 -8.02 -33.10
CA VAL A 5 3.01 -9.15 -32.61
C VAL A 5 4.42 -8.67 -32.25
N GLU A 6 5.00 -7.79 -33.06
CA GLU A 6 6.29 -7.14 -32.78
C GLU A 6 6.25 -6.30 -31.49
N LEU A 7 5.18 -5.54 -31.25
CA LEU A 7 4.98 -4.81 -30.00
C LEU A 7 4.88 -5.73 -28.77
N PHE A 8 4.22 -6.89 -28.89
CA PHE A 8 4.14 -7.87 -27.81
C PHE A 8 5.50 -8.51 -27.50
N LEU A 9 6.32 -8.78 -28.51
CA LEU A 9 7.66 -9.36 -28.33
C LEU A 9 8.65 -8.35 -27.74
N ILE A 10 8.63 -7.09 -28.18
CA ILE A 10 9.41 -6.00 -27.59
C ILE A 10 8.97 -5.77 -26.13
N GLY A 11 7.66 -5.78 -25.87
CA GLY A 11 7.11 -5.71 -24.52
C GLY A 11 7.54 -6.90 -23.65
N GLY A 12 7.57 -8.11 -24.21
CA GLY A 12 8.04 -9.32 -23.56
C GLY A 12 9.53 -9.28 -23.20
N LEU A 13 10.37 -8.77 -24.11
CA LEU A 13 11.79 -8.52 -23.83
C LEU A 13 11.97 -7.50 -22.70
N LEU A 14 11.26 -6.37 -22.75
CA LEU A 14 11.32 -5.35 -21.70
C LEU A 14 10.85 -5.90 -20.34
N LEU A 15 9.76 -6.67 -20.29
CA LEU A 15 9.28 -7.34 -19.08
C LEU A 15 10.29 -8.38 -18.55
N TRP A 16 10.91 -9.15 -19.45
CA TRP A 16 11.98 -10.07 -19.08
C TRP A 16 13.21 -9.33 -18.53
N LEU A 17 13.54 -8.15 -19.07
CA LEU A 17 14.63 -7.31 -18.56
C LEU A 17 14.32 -6.72 -17.19
N ILE A 18 13.09 -6.27 -16.96
CA ILE A 18 12.60 -5.86 -15.64
C ILE A 18 12.71 -7.05 -14.68
N TRP A 19 12.29 -8.24 -15.11
CA TRP A 19 12.37 -9.42 -14.26
C TRP A 19 13.83 -9.82 -13.95
N TYR A 20 14.70 -9.82 -14.96
CA TYR A 20 16.10 -10.25 -14.88
C TYR A 20 17.01 -9.28 -14.12
N LEU A 21 16.81 -7.97 -14.29
CA LEU A 21 17.63 -6.92 -13.65
C LEU A 21 17.04 -6.42 -12.33
N PHE A 22 15.70 -6.32 -12.21
CA PHE A 22 15.02 -5.81 -11.01
C PHE A 22 14.49 -6.94 -10.12
N PHE A 23 13.79 -7.94 -10.65
CA PHE A 23 13.16 -8.96 -9.78
C PHE A 23 14.12 -10.06 -9.32
N ARG A 24 15.24 -10.31 -10.00
CA ARG A 24 16.28 -11.20 -9.47
C ARG A 24 16.94 -10.66 -8.19
N SER A 25 16.77 -9.37 -7.88
CA SER A 25 17.16 -8.74 -6.61
C SER A 25 15.97 -8.38 -5.69
N LEU A 26 14.72 -8.44 -6.17
CA LEU A 26 13.50 -8.08 -5.43
C LEU A 26 12.52 -9.24 -5.17
N LEU A 27 12.72 -10.43 -5.76
CA LEU A 27 11.88 -11.62 -5.55
C LEU A 27 11.86 -12.07 -4.08
N TRP A 28 12.90 -11.71 -3.30
CA TRP A 28 12.91 -11.90 -1.84
C TRP A 28 11.81 -11.10 -1.09
N ALA A 29 11.28 -10.01 -1.66
CA ALA A 29 10.31 -9.15 -0.97
C ALA A 29 8.84 -9.46 -1.35
N ALA A 30 8.60 -9.95 -2.56
CA ALA A 30 7.26 -10.26 -3.07
C ALA A 30 6.89 -11.75 -2.97
N GLU A 31 7.85 -12.68 -3.01
CA GLU A 31 7.57 -14.10 -2.73
C GLU A 31 6.93 -14.27 -1.35
N PRO A 32 7.41 -13.65 -0.26
CA PRO A 32 6.78 -13.80 1.03
C PRO A 32 5.38 -13.19 1.09
N LEU A 33 5.01 -12.24 0.21
CA LEU A 33 3.67 -11.63 0.20
C LEU A 33 2.68 -12.46 -0.63
N ILE A 34 3.13 -12.97 -1.78
CA ILE A 34 2.36 -13.92 -2.59
C ILE A 34 2.20 -15.20 -1.78
N GLU A 35 3.26 -15.71 -1.16
CA GLU A 35 3.24 -16.85 -0.25
C GLU A 35 2.45 -16.52 1.04
N TYR A 36 2.48 -15.31 1.60
CA TYR A 36 1.66 -14.90 2.77
C TYR A 36 0.16 -14.74 2.47
N PHE A 37 -0.22 -14.33 1.27
CA PHE A 37 -1.62 -14.20 0.86
C PHE A 37 -2.17 -15.49 0.21
N GLU A 38 -1.34 -16.30 -0.44
CA GLU A 38 -1.69 -17.65 -0.91
C GLU A 38 -1.72 -18.68 0.23
N SER A 39 -0.89 -18.52 1.29
CA SER A 39 -0.85 -19.45 2.44
C SER A 39 -1.92 -19.22 3.50
N ARG A 40 -2.76 -18.19 3.38
CA ARG A 40 -3.70 -17.80 4.45
C ARG A 40 -5.18 -17.93 4.16
N GLU A 41 -5.57 -18.77 3.21
CA GLU A 41 -6.95 -19.23 3.20
C GLU A 41 -7.14 -20.67 3.69
N VAL A 42 -6.19 -21.60 3.50
CA VAL A 42 -6.40 -22.96 4.00
C VAL A 42 -5.12 -23.82 4.04
N GLU A 43 -4.82 -24.47 5.18
CA GLU A 43 -3.83 -25.57 5.21
C GLU A 43 -4.51 -26.93 5.07
N ARG A 44 -4.12 -27.69 4.04
CA ARG A 44 -4.56 -29.06 3.80
C ARG A 44 -3.66 -30.03 4.55
N PHE A 45 -4.25 -30.95 5.29
CA PHE A 45 -3.48 -31.97 6.02
C PHE A 45 -3.28 -33.23 5.20
N LEU A 46 -2.13 -33.86 5.36
CA LEU A 46 -1.88 -35.21 4.88
C LEU A 46 -1.99 -36.18 6.06
N ILE A 47 -2.74 -37.26 5.86
CA ILE A 47 -2.73 -38.42 6.75
C ILE A 47 -1.47 -39.21 6.36
N GLU A 48 -0.48 -39.28 7.26
CA GLU A 48 0.68 -40.14 7.02
C GLU A 48 0.27 -41.62 7.19
N ASP A 49 0.84 -42.49 6.34
CA ASP A 49 0.65 -43.95 6.19
C ASP A 49 -0.45 -44.51 5.27
N ILE A 50 -0.99 -43.76 4.30
CA ILE A 50 -1.87 -44.36 3.27
C ILE A 50 -1.45 -43.92 1.86
N ASP A 51 -0.97 -44.89 1.08
CA ASP A 51 -0.71 -44.75 -0.35
C ASP A 51 -2.03 -44.43 -1.09
N LYS A 52 -2.11 -43.24 -1.67
CA LYS A 52 -3.31 -42.70 -2.31
C LYS A 52 -3.75 -43.45 -3.57
N ASN A 53 -2.92 -44.34 -4.10
CA ASN A 53 -3.25 -45.09 -5.31
C ASN A 53 -4.12 -46.34 -5.06
N LYS A 54 -4.65 -46.53 -3.85
CA LYS A 54 -5.37 -47.76 -3.47
C LYS A 54 -6.64 -47.60 -2.62
N PHE A 55 -7.26 -46.42 -2.55
CA PHE A 55 -8.43 -46.21 -1.68
C PHE A 55 -9.56 -45.46 -2.39
N ASP A 56 -10.79 -45.96 -2.22
CA ASP A 56 -12.05 -45.31 -2.59
C ASP A 56 -12.78 -44.81 -1.32
N ASP A 57 -13.73 -43.88 -1.47
CA ASP A 57 -14.36 -43.12 -0.35
C ASP A 57 -15.07 -43.99 0.72
N SER A 58 -15.27 -45.29 0.47
CA SER A 58 -15.93 -46.25 1.36
C SER A 58 -15.08 -46.77 2.53
N ASP A 59 -13.76 -46.56 2.54
CA ASP A 59 -12.88 -47.37 3.39
C ASP A 59 -12.43 -46.71 4.71
N LEU A 60 -12.95 -45.51 5.03
CA LEU A 60 -12.72 -44.80 6.30
C LEU A 60 -13.22 -45.56 7.53
N GLU A 61 -14.11 -46.56 7.38
CA GLU A 61 -14.64 -47.36 8.47
C GLU A 61 -13.58 -48.30 9.09
N SER A 62 -12.58 -48.73 8.32
CA SER A 62 -11.64 -49.80 8.67
C SER A 62 -10.42 -49.38 9.51
N ILE A 63 -10.15 -48.07 9.66
CA ILE A 63 -8.92 -47.57 10.28
C ILE A 63 -9.01 -47.55 11.83
N PRO A 64 -8.11 -48.23 12.56
CA PRO A 64 -8.09 -48.24 14.03
C PRO A 64 -7.78 -46.86 14.63
N LYS A 65 -8.47 -46.51 15.73
CA LYS A 65 -8.37 -45.20 16.42
C LYS A 65 -6.94 -44.76 16.77
N SER A 66 -6.00 -45.69 16.93
CA SER A 66 -4.61 -45.43 17.33
C SER A 66 -3.68 -44.99 16.19
N LYS A 67 -4.12 -45.02 14.92
CA LYS A 67 -3.24 -44.80 13.76
C LYS A 67 -3.47 -43.50 12.98
N VAL A 68 -4.44 -42.66 13.33
CA VAL A 68 -4.62 -41.36 12.64
C VAL A 68 -3.76 -40.30 13.31
N LYS A 69 -2.59 -40.01 12.71
CA LYS A 69 -1.73 -38.90 13.08
C LYS A 69 -1.80 -37.83 12.00
N VAL A 70 -1.95 -36.58 12.44
CA VAL A 70 -2.00 -35.40 11.58
C VAL A 70 -0.87 -34.47 12.03
N THR A 71 0.08 -34.24 11.14
CA THR A 71 1.27 -33.41 11.41
C THR A 71 1.09 -32.04 10.76
N LEU A 72 1.13 -30.99 11.58
CA LEU A 72 1.18 -29.59 11.12
C LEU A 72 2.61 -29.21 10.78
N LYS A 73 2.85 -28.66 9.60
CA LYS A 73 4.19 -28.30 9.11
C LYS A 73 4.92 -27.29 10.01
N ASP A 74 4.19 -26.50 10.79
CA ASP A 74 4.75 -25.40 11.60
C ASP A 74 4.77 -25.63 13.12
N PHE A 75 4.24 -26.75 13.63
CA PHE A 75 4.12 -26.96 15.10
C PHE A 75 5.00 -28.06 15.69
N ASN A 76 5.79 -28.80 14.88
CA ASN A 76 6.75 -29.84 15.28
C ASN A 76 6.28 -30.83 16.39
N LYS A 77 4.96 -30.94 16.60
CA LYS A 77 4.31 -31.89 17.50
C LYS A 77 3.06 -32.43 16.79
N PRO A 78 2.94 -33.76 16.59
CA PRO A 78 1.75 -34.36 16.00
C PRO A 78 0.55 -34.14 16.92
N ILE A 79 -0.56 -33.65 16.35
CA ILE A 79 -1.81 -33.45 17.09
C ILE A 79 -2.73 -34.64 16.80
N HIS A 80 -3.21 -35.30 17.84
CA HIS A 80 -4.18 -36.38 17.71
C HIS A 80 -5.59 -35.81 17.53
N LEU A 81 -6.18 -36.03 16.35
CA LEU A 81 -7.59 -35.72 16.08
C LEU A 81 -8.43 -36.98 16.13
N SER A 82 -9.57 -36.92 16.81
CA SER A 82 -10.47 -38.08 16.91
C SER A 82 -11.22 -38.30 15.59
N LYS A 83 -11.44 -39.57 15.24
CA LYS A 83 -12.24 -39.98 14.07
C LYS A 83 -13.62 -39.30 14.05
N THR A 84 -14.25 -39.18 15.21
CA THR A 84 -15.56 -38.54 15.36
C THR A 84 -15.53 -37.05 15.07
N LEU A 85 -14.43 -36.36 15.40
CA LEU A 85 -14.24 -34.94 15.06
C LEU A 85 -14.10 -34.78 13.54
N LEU A 86 -13.27 -35.61 12.90
CA LEU A 86 -13.06 -35.59 11.45
C LEU A 86 -14.34 -35.88 10.66
N GLN A 87 -15.13 -36.87 11.09
CA GLN A 87 -16.44 -37.17 10.48
C GLN A 87 -17.44 -36.02 10.61
N LYS A 88 -17.45 -35.33 11.76
CA LYS A 88 -18.30 -34.13 11.93
C LYS A 88 -17.79 -32.97 11.08
N ALA A 89 -16.47 -32.81 10.95
CA ALA A 89 -15.82 -31.78 10.15
C ALA A 89 -16.11 -31.91 8.65
N GLN A 90 -16.36 -33.12 8.13
CA GLN A 90 -16.78 -33.31 6.74
C GLN A 90 -18.18 -32.71 6.45
N LYS A 91 -19.04 -32.62 7.48
CA LYS A 91 -20.41 -32.11 7.33
C LYS A 91 -20.54 -30.65 7.75
N GLN A 92 -19.86 -30.23 8.80
CA GLN A 92 -19.94 -28.87 9.33
C GLN A 92 -18.69 -28.46 10.14
N PRO A 93 -18.31 -27.18 10.18
CA PRO A 93 -17.10 -26.73 10.85
C PRO A 93 -17.09 -27.08 12.35
N GLN A 94 -16.00 -27.70 12.82
CA GLN A 94 -15.81 -28.08 14.23
C GLN A 94 -14.68 -27.27 14.86
N LYS A 95 -14.87 -26.76 16.07
CA LYS A 95 -13.79 -26.10 16.82
C LYS A 95 -12.89 -27.15 17.48
N LEU A 96 -11.58 -26.95 17.40
CA LEU A 96 -10.60 -27.76 18.10
C LEU A 96 -10.53 -27.32 19.58
N GLY A 97 -10.85 -28.24 20.49
CA GLY A 97 -10.93 -27.96 21.93
C GLY A 97 -9.64 -27.34 22.48
N ASN A 98 -9.77 -26.32 23.33
CA ASN A 98 -8.68 -25.55 23.93
C ASN A 98 -7.79 -24.77 22.93
N THR A 99 -8.25 -24.57 21.69
CA THR A 99 -7.57 -23.73 20.69
C THR A 99 -8.55 -22.75 20.04
N ASN A 100 -8.03 -21.79 19.26
CA ASN A 100 -8.84 -20.91 18.40
C ASN A 100 -9.05 -21.47 16.99
N LEU A 101 -8.62 -22.70 16.73
CA LEU A 101 -8.64 -23.33 15.41
C LEU A 101 -9.95 -24.07 15.14
N TRP A 102 -10.31 -24.16 13.85
CA TRP A 102 -11.50 -24.84 13.34
C TRP A 102 -11.11 -25.84 12.27
N ILE A 103 -11.80 -26.98 12.18
CA ILE A 103 -11.61 -27.97 11.13
C ILE A 103 -12.91 -28.11 10.31
N TYR A 104 -12.79 -28.09 8.98
CA TYR A 104 -13.90 -28.31 8.06
C TYR A 104 -13.38 -28.95 6.77
N LYS A 105 -14.01 -30.04 6.32
CA LYS A 105 -13.47 -30.93 5.29
C LYS A 105 -12.02 -31.34 5.63
N ASP A 106 -11.10 -31.25 4.69
CA ASP A 106 -9.69 -31.66 4.84
C ASP A 106 -8.77 -30.54 5.35
N HIS A 107 -9.34 -29.54 6.02
CA HIS A 107 -8.71 -28.24 6.22
C HIS A 107 -8.89 -27.68 7.63
N ILE A 108 -7.88 -26.98 8.14
CA ILE A 108 -7.94 -26.24 9.41
C ILE A 108 -7.87 -24.73 9.15
N PHE A 109 -8.70 -23.99 9.87
CA PHE A 109 -8.92 -22.56 9.76
C PHE A 109 -8.63 -21.89 11.10
N SER A 110 -8.11 -20.66 11.05
CA SER A 110 -7.86 -19.82 12.24
C SER A 110 -9.13 -19.15 12.79
N SER A 111 -10.25 -19.26 12.07
CA SER A 111 -11.57 -18.75 12.43
C SER A 111 -12.67 -19.68 11.87
N LYS A 112 -13.92 -19.54 12.31
CA LYS A 112 -15.00 -20.46 11.87
C LYS A 112 -15.31 -20.23 10.37
N PRO A 113 -15.10 -21.23 9.50
CA PRO A 113 -15.42 -21.09 8.09
C PRO A 113 -16.94 -21.03 7.87
N VAL A 114 -17.38 -20.23 6.89
CA VAL A 114 -18.79 -20.07 6.53
C VAL A 114 -19.17 -21.21 5.58
N THR A 115 -20.15 -22.03 5.95
CA THR A 115 -20.61 -23.14 5.10
C THR A 115 -21.40 -22.60 3.91
N GLU A 116 -21.04 -23.04 2.69
CA GLU A 116 -21.88 -22.87 1.50
C GLU A 116 -23.27 -23.48 1.77
N LYS A 117 -24.28 -22.62 1.88
CA LYS A 117 -25.66 -23.02 1.64
C LYS A 117 -25.98 -22.67 0.19
N THR A 118 -26.55 -23.64 -0.50
CA THR A 118 -27.17 -23.57 -1.81
C THR A 118 -28.00 -22.30 -2.00
N GLU A 119 -27.85 -21.72 -3.19
CA GLU A 119 -28.56 -20.59 -3.80
C GLU A 119 -29.78 -20.04 -3.06
N SER A 120 -29.54 -18.97 -2.32
CA SER A 120 -30.23 -17.69 -2.57
C SER A 120 -29.19 -16.62 -2.25
N GLU A 121 -28.85 -15.76 -3.23
CA GLU A 121 -27.85 -14.72 -3.06
C GLU A 121 -28.15 -13.93 -1.77
N PRO A 122 -27.27 -13.97 -0.76
CA PRO A 122 -27.40 -13.08 0.37
C PRO A 122 -26.98 -11.72 -0.14
N ASN A 123 -27.95 -10.97 -0.71
CA ASN A 123 -27.88 -9.58 -1.17
C ASN A 123 -26.45 -9.04 -1.11
N LYS A 124 -25.60 -9.49 -2.06
CA LYS A 124 -24.15 -9.24 -2.00
C LYS A 124 -24.01 -7.74 -1.87
N PRO A 125 -23.49 -7.20 -0.76
CA PRO A 125 -23.39 -5.75 -0.62
C PRO A 125 -22.67 -5.25 -1.85
N ASN A 126 -23.25 -4.25 -2.52
CA ASN A 126 -22.67 -3.70 -3.73
C ASN A 126 -21.18 -3.44 -3.46
N PRO A 127 -20.27 -3.95 -4.31
CA PRO A 127 -18.84 -3.86 -4.05
C PRO A 127 -18.47 -2.42 -3.75
N LYS A 128 -17.65 -2.19 -2.73
CA LYS A 128 -17.15 -0.87 -2.35
C LYS A 128 -16.52 -0.24 -3.58
N ARG A 129 -17.10 0.88 -3.99
CA ARG A 129 -16.64 1.61 -5.19
C ARG A 129 -15.89 2.87 -4.82
N LYS A 130 -16.26 3.53 -3.72
CA LYS A 130 -15.60 4.76 -3.26
C LYS A 130 -14.54 4.37 -2.24
N HIS A 131 -13.28 4.47 -2.64
CA HIS A 131 -12.14 4.16 -1.80
C HIS A 131 -11.49 5.46 -1.37
N HIS A 132 -11.58 5.76 -0.07
CA HIS A 132 -11.01 6.96 0.51
C HIS A 132 -9.49 6.82 0.62
N TYR A 133 -8.77 7.70 -0.07
CA TYR A 133 -7.32 7.75 0.02
C TYR A 133 -6.86 8.57 1.24
N ILE A 134 -7.70 9.49 1.73
CA ILE A 134 -7.58 10.10 3.07
C ILE A 134 -8.74 9.62 3.95
N PRO A 135 -8.49 9.09 5.17
CA PRO A 135 -9.54 8.56 6.02
C PRO A 135 -10.61 9.60 6.41
N VAL A 136 -11.88 9.20 6.42
CA VAL A 136 -13.00 10.06 6.84
C VAL A 136 -12.87 10.50 8.30
N PHE A 137 -12.47 9.59 9.19
CA PHE A 137 -12.28 9.91 10.62
C PHE A 137 -11.20 10.98 10.81
N TYR A 138 -10.17 10.98 9.97
CA TYR A 138 -9.08 11.94 10.01
C TYR A 138 -9.55 13.32 9.55
N LEU A 139 -10.25 13.40 8.41
CA LEU A 139 -10.81 14.66 7.89
C LEU A 139 -11.80 15.29 8.87
N SER A 140 -12.50 14.48 9.66
CA SER A 140 -13.42 14.96 10.70
C SER A 140 -12.74 15.88 11.72
N GLY A 141 -11.44 15.69 11.99
CA GLY A 141 -10.65 16.57 12.86
C GLY A 141 -10.44 18.00 12.33
N PHE A 142 -10.80 18.26 11.08
CA PHE A 142 -10.66 19.56 10.42
C PHE A 142 -12.00 20.23 10.12
N THR A 143 -13.10 19.68 10.63
CA THR A 143 -14.43 20.22 10.38
C THR A 143 -14.73 21.50 11.19
N ASN A 144 -15.64 22.30 10.64
CA ASN A 144 -16.32 23.38 11.32
C ASN A 144 -17.42 22.85 12.25
N ASP A 145 -18.14 23.75 12.92
CA ASP A 145 -19.18 23.40 13.89
C ASP A 145 -20.38 22.68 13.24
N ASN A 146 -20.57 22.85 11.93
CA ASN A 146 -21.58 22.15 11.13
C ASN A 146 -21.11 20.78 10.62
N ARG A 147 -19.99 20.25 11.13
CA ARG A 147 -19.35 19.00 10.67
C ARG A 147 -19.00 18.99 9.18
N CYS A 148 -18.75 20.18 8.62
CA CYS A 148 -18.34 20.36 7.23
C CYS A 148 -16.89 20.86 7.15
N ILE A 149 -16.26 20.69 6.01
CA ILE A 149 -14.88 21.09 5.75
C ILE A 149 -14.81 21.98 4.52
N TRP A 150 -13.99 23.03 4.59
CA TRP A 150 -13.70 23.88 3.44
C TRP A 150 -12.59 23.26 2.60
N VAL A 151 -12.89 23.06 1.32
CA VAL A 151 -12.00 22.51 0.31
C VAL A 151 -11.50 23.64 -0.56
N TYR A 152 -10.18 23.78 -0.63
CA TYR A 152 -9.49 24.70 -1.52
C TYR A 152 -8.83 23.88 -2.63
N ASP A 153 -9.34 24.03 -3.85
CA ASP A 153 -8.80 23.35 -5.02
C ASP A 153 -7.65 24.16 -5.62
N LYS A 154 -6.41 23.71 -5.41
CA LYS A 154 -5.19 24.35 -5.94
C LYS A 154 -5.14 24.39 -7.46
N GLU A 155 -5.90 23.53 -8.14
CA GLU A 155 -5.88 23.43 -9.60
C GLU A 155 -6.82 24.48 -10.20
N THR A 156 -8.08 24.50 -9.77
CA THR A 156 -9.12 25.39 -10.30
C THR A 156 -9.18 26.75 -9.61
N GLY A 157 -8.67 26.85 -8.38
CA GLY A 157 -8.86 28.01 -7.50
C GLY A 157 -10.22 28.08 -6.83
N ASN A 158 -11.09 27.08 -7.05
CA ASN A 158 -12.41 27.04 -6.43
C ASN A 158 -12.31 26.74 -4.92
N VAL A 159 -13.22 27.35 -4.17
CA VAL A 159 -13.38 27.11 -2.73
C VAL A 159 -14.82 26.71 -2.47
N PHE A 160 -15.02 25.52 -1.92
CA PHE A 160 -16.35 24.98 -1.66
C PHE A 160 -16.38 24.20 -0.33
N GLU A 161 -17.57 23.97 0.19
CA GLU A 161 -17.78 23.20 1.40
C GLU A 161 -18.14 21.74 1.04
N SER A 162 -17.66 20.78 1.81
CA SER A 162 -18.01 19.36 1.69
C SER A 162 -18.15 18.72 3.05
N LYS A 163 -18.82 17.57 3.12
CA LYS A 163 -18.67 16.64 4.25
C LYS A 163 -17.42 15.77 4.05
N PRO A 164 -16.76 15.29 5.12
CA PRO A 164 -15.63 14.37 5.04
C PRO A 164 -15.87 13.15 4.14
N GLU A 165 -17.08 12.58 4.15
CA GLU A 165 -17.46 11.40 3.35
C GLU A 165 -17.56 11.72 1.84
N GLY A 166 -17.75 12.99 1.49
CA GLY A 166 -17.96 13.46 0.13
C GLY A 166 -16.69 13.83 -0.63
N ILE A 167 -15.52 13.74 0.00
CA ILE A 167 -14.24 14.18 -0.58
C ILE A 167 -13.11 13.19 -0.29
N ALA A 168 -11.96 13.37 -0.96
CA ALA A 168 -10.75 12.58 -0.78
C ALA A 168 -10.90 11.07 -1.01
N TYR A 169 -11.72 10.71 -2.00
CA TYR A 169 -11.86 9.35 -2.50
C TYR A 169 -11.69 9.31 -4.01
N GLU A 170 -11.30 8.15 -4.52
CA GLU A 170 -11.36 7.83 -5.94
C GLU A 170 -12.14 6.52 -6.13
N LYS A 171 -12.74 6.35 -7.30
CA LYS A 171 -13.46 5.10 -7.59
C LYS A 171 -12.44 3.98 -7.80
N HIS A 172 -12.63 2.85 -7.13
CA HIS A 172 -11.78 1.66 -7.30
C HIS A 172 -10.29 1.92 -7.04
N TYR A 173 -9.95 2.89 -6.18
CA TYR A 173 -8.56 3.32 -5.97
C TYR A 173 -7.65 2.18 -5.48
N PHE A 174 -8.11 1.41 -4.50
CA PHE A 174 -7.44 0.20 -4.00
C PHE A 174 -7.88 -1.11 -4.69
N SER A 175 -8.55 -1.04 -5.84
CA SER A 175 -8.94 -2.25 -6.57
C SER A 175 -7.80 -2.78 -7.43
N PHE A 176 -7.77 -4.10 -7.65
CA PHE A 176 -6.82 -4.77 -8.52
C PHE A 176 -7.50 -5.91 -9.32
N ILE A 177 -6.83 -6.41 -10.35
CA ILE A 177 -7.30 -7.52 -11.18
C ILE A 177 -6.60 -8.79 -10.66
N ALA A 178 -7.39 -9.74 -10.16
CA ALA A 178 -6.90 -11.03 -9.68
C ALA A 178 -6.45 -11.92 -10.85
N PRO A 179 -5.66 -12.99 -10.60
CA PRO A 179 -5.16 -13.88 -11.65
C PRO A 179 -6.25 -14.50 -12.54
N ASN A 180 -7.45 -14.69 -11.99
CA ASN A 180 -8.63 -15.17 -12.73
C ASN A 180 -9.31 -14.09 -13.61
N GLY A 181 -8.71 -12.90 -13.73
CA GLY A 181 -9.22 -11.77 -14.52
C GLY A 181 -10.34 -10.96 -13.85
N THR A 182 -10.76 -11.32 -12.64
CA THR A 182 -11.83 -10.61 -11.91
C THR A 182 -11.28 -9.42 -11.12
N ARG A 183 -12.08 -8.35 -10.97
CA ARG A 183 -11.68 -7.20 -10.14
C ARG A 183 -11.99 -7.46 -8.68
N ASP A 184 -10.96 -7.46 -7.84
CA ASP A 184 -11.11 -7.34 -6.39
C ASP A 184 -11.21 -5.85 -6.03
N SER A 185 -12.21 -5.50 -5.22
CA SER A 185 -12.37 -4.14 -4.66
C SER A 185 -12.51 -4.13 -3.13
N GLU A 186 -12.37 -5.29 -2.49
CA GLU A 186 -12.73 -5.49 -1.09
C GLU A 186 -11.51 -5.81 -0.23
N THR A 187 -10.55 -6.58 -0.75
CA THR A 187 -9.46 -7.14 0.06
C THR A 187 -8.61 -6.05 0.70
N ILE A 188 -8.08 -5.12 -0.11
CA ILE A 188 -7.23 -4.03 0.40
C ILE A 188 -8.07 -3.00 1.19
N GLU A 189 -9.29 -2.72 0.74
CA GLU A 189 -10.18 -1.76 1.41
C GLU A 189 -10.59 -2.25 2.81
N ASN A 190 -10.88 -3.55 2.98
CA ASN A 190 -11.21 -4.14 4.28
C ASN A 190 -10.01 -4.19 5.22
N LEU A 191 -8.81 -4.51 4.70
CA LEU A 191 -7.57 -4.41 5.47
C LEU A 191 -7.37 -2.99 5.99
N ILE A 192 -7.43 -2.01 5.10
CA ILE A 192 -7.34 -0.58 5.42
C ILE A 192 -8.36 -0.18 6.48
N MET A 193 -9.62 -0.58 6.32
CA MET A 193 -10.71 -0.25 7.24
C MET A 193 -10.43 -0.77 8.66
N SER A 194 -9.91 -1.99 8.79
CA SER A 194 -9.53 -2.55 10.09
C SER A 194 -8.37 -1.80 10.75
N LEU A 195 -7.34 -1.44 9.98
CA LEU A 195 -6.22 -0.62 10.46
C LEU A 195 -6.69 0.78 10.89
N GLU A 196 -7.57 1.39 10.11
CA GLU A 196 -8.15 2.70 10.42
C GLU A 196 -8.94 2.69 11.73
N ALA A 197 -9.68 1.62 12.01
CA ALA A 197 -10.45 1.50 13.24
C ALA A 197 -9.54 1.63 14.48
N GLU A 198 -8.40 0.93 14.48
CA GLU A 198 -7.41 1.01 15.56
C GLU A 198 -6.67 2.36 15.58
N CYS A 199 -6.23 2.84 14.42
CA CYS A 199 -5.59 4.17 14.29
C CYS A 199 -6.49 5.29 14.84
N SER A 200 -7.80 5.21 14.59
CA SER A 200 -8.76 6.21 15.05
C SER A 200 -8.81 6.32 16.58
N LYS A 201 -8.66 5.19 17.29
CA LYS A 201 -8.64 5.17 18.77
C LYS A 201 -7.40 5.90 19.27
N VAL A 202 -6.23 5.56 18.72
CA VAL A 202 -4.95 6.17 19.11
C VAL A 202 -4.93 7.67 18.80
N VAL A 203 -5.38 8.08 17.61
CA VAL A 203 -5.45 9.51 17.27
C VAL A 203 -6.38 10.27 18.23
N ARG A 204 -7.53 9.70 18.63
CA ARG A 204 -8.41 10.32 19.64
C ARG A 204 -7.69 10.52 20.98
N ARG A 205 -6.95 9.52 21.46
CA ARG A 205 -6.15 9.63 22.69
C ARG A 205 -5.11 10.75 22.59
N ILE A 206 -4.43 10.85 21.45
CA ILE A 206 -3.47 11.95 21.17
C ILE A 206 -4.17 13.31 21.26
N LEU A 207 -5.32 13.45 20.60
CA LEU A 207 -6.08 14.70 20.61
C LEU A 207 -6.56 15.08 22.03
N SER A 208 -6.84 14.10 22.89
CA SER A 208 -7.16 14.26 24.31
C SER A 208 -5.93 14.49 25.21
N CYS A 209 -4.73 14.58 24.63
CA CYS A 209 -3.47 14.78 25.34
C CYS A 209 -3.05 13.63 26.27
N GLU A 210 -3.48 12.40 25.97
CA GLU A 210 -3.12 11.23 26.75
C GLU A 210 -1.76 10.66 26.35
N LEU A 211 -1.06 10.00 27.27
CA LEU A 211 0.17 9.29 26.95
C LEU A 211 -0.16 7.96 26.25
N LEU A 212 0.61 7.67 25.19
CA LEU A 212 0.51 6.41 24.46
C LEU A 212 1.39 5.35 25.10
N ASN A 213 0.85 4.14 25.25
CA ASN A 213 1.67 2.97 25.56
C ASN A 213 2.45 2.50 24.32
N GLU A 214 3.23 1.43 24.46
CA GLU A 214 4.09 0.94 23.37
C GLU A 214 3.29 0.44 22.15
N ASP A 215 2.25 -0.36 22.34
CA ASP A 215 1.38 -0.85 21.26
C ASP A 215 0.68 0.29 20.51
N GLU A 216 0.31 1.35 21.24
CA GLU A 216 -0.30 2.54 20.66
C GLU A 216 0.71 3.39 19.91
N ARG A 217 1.96 3.44 20.36
CA ARG A 217 3.05 4.08 19.60
C ARG A 217 3.33 3.33 18.30
N ILE A 218 3.27 1.99 18.32
CA ILE A 218 3.36 1.16 17.10
C ILE A 218 2.19 1.50 16.17
N THR A 219 0.96 1.48 16.69
CA THR A 219 -0.25 1.81 15.92
C THR A 219 -0.19 3.23 15.33
N PHE A 220 0.33 4.20 16.09
CA PHE A 220 0.55 5.55 15.61
C PHE A 220 1.59 5.60 14.47
N ALA A 221 2.67 4.84 14.57
CA ALA A 221 3.66 4.76 13.50
C ALA A 221 3.06 4.17 12.20
N TYR A 222 2.21 3.15 12.32
CA TYR A 222 1.43 2.62 11.19
C TYR A 222 0.48 3.66 10.62
N PHE A 223 -0.23 4.42 11.47
CA PHE A 223 -1.08 5.52 11.04
C PHE A 223 -0.30 6.54 10.22
N VAL A 224 0.84 7.02 10.71
CA VAL A 224 1.71 7.97 10.01
C VAL A 224 2.15 7.44 8.65
N ALA A 225 2.55 6.16 8.58
CA ALA A 225 2.90 5.51 7.32
C ALA A 225 1.71 5.45 6.34
N LEU A 226 0.53 5.03 6.80
CA LEU A 226 -0.68 4.96 5.98
C LEU A 226 -1.09 6.32 5.40
N MET A 227 -0.95 7.40 6.18
CA MET A 227 -1.23 8.76 5.73
C MET A 227 -0.31 9.22 4.58
N MET A 228 0.88 8.63 4.45
CA MET A 228 1.80 8.84 3.34
C MET A 228 1.53 7.88 2.18
N LEU A 229 1.45 6.58 2.46
CA LEU A 229 1.43 5.51 1.45
C LEU A 229 0.13 5.45 0.66
N ARG A 230 -0.99 5.87 1.25
CA ARG A 230 -2.30 5.86 0.59
C ARG A 230 -2.58 7.13 -0.22
N ALA A 231 -1.85 8.21 0.02
CA ALA A 231 -2.04 9.47 -0.67
C ALA A 231 -1.74 9.32 -2.19
N PRO A 232 -2.58 9.89 -3.09
CA PRO A 232 -2.37 9.79 -4.54
C PRO A 232 -1.00 10.29 -5.00
N ASN A 233 -0.44 11.27 -4.30
CA ASN A 233 0.90 11.77 -4.60
C ASN A 233 1.98 10.70 -4.46
N PHE A 234 1.84 9.76 -3.51
CA PHE A 234 2.83 8.69 -3.32
C PHE A 234 2.81 7.71 -4.49
N ARG A 235 1.62 7.25 -4.91
CA ARG A 235 1.47 6.37 -6.09
C ARG A 235 1.95 7.02 -7.37
N ARG A 236 1.59 8.29 -7.62
CA ARG A 236 2.08 9.04 -8.79
C ARG A 236 3.59 9.17 -8.82
N ASN A 237 4.21 9.35 -7.64
CA ASN A 237 5.66 9.40 -7.53
C ASN A 237 6.32 8.06 -7.86
N ILE A 238 5.77 6.93 -7.39
CA ILE A 238 6.24 5.60 -7.77
C ILE A 238 6.13 5.43 -9.29
N GLU A 239 4.96 5.71 -9.87
CA GLU A 239 4.70 5.54 -11.30
C GLU A 239 5.66 6.40 -12.15
N SER A 240 5.83 7.67 -11.79
CA SER A 240 6.75 8.57 -12.49
C SER A 240 8.21 8.13 -12.34
N ALA A 241 8.63 7.76 -11.12
CA ALA A 241 9.99 7.33 -10.85
C ALA A 241 10.33 6.04 -11.62
N THR A 242 9.43 5.05 -11.59
CA THR A 242 9.58 3.79 -12.32
C THR A 242 9.58 4.03 -13.83
N SER A 243 8.67 4.85 -14.35
CA SER A 243 8.63 5.15 -15.78
C SER A 243 9.91 5.87 -16.26
N GLU A 244 10.42 6.83 -15.47
CA GLU A 244 11.67 7.53 -15.78
C GLU A 244 12.88 6.58 -15.73
N LEU A 245 12.95 5.73 -14.71
CA LEU A 245 14.00 4.73 -14.57
C LEU A 245 14.00 3.73 -15.72
N MET A 246 12.83 3.21 -16.09
CA MET A 246 12.70 2.30 -17.22
C MET A 246 13.05 2.96 -18.55
N LYS A 247 12.76 4.26 -18.71
CA LYS A 247 13.18 5.03 -19.88
C LYS A 247 14.70 5.20 -19.94
N LYS A 248 15.37 5.42 -18.80
CA LYS A 248 16.85 5.46 -18.74
C LYS A 248 17.43 4.10 -19.09
N ILE A 249 16.87 3.02 -18.56
CA ILE A 249 17.30 1.63 -18.84
C ILE A 249 17.09 1.28 -20.32
N SER A 250 15.94 1.64 -20.90
CA SER A 250 15.61 1.32 -22.29
C SER A 250 16.54 1.99 -23.31
N VAL A 251 17.23 3.07 -22.92
CA VAL A 251 18.29 3.73 -23.73
C VAL A 251 19.69 3.24 -23.38
N PHE A 252 19.97 3.02 -22.09
CA PHE A 252 21.29 2.61 -21.60
C PHE A 252 21.69 1.22 -22.09
N ILE A 253 20.74 0.28 -22.12
CA ILE A 253 21.02 -1.07 -22.62
C ILE A 253 21.46 -1.04 -24.09
N PRO A 254 20.68 -0.50 -25.04
CA PRO A 254 21.06 -0.47 -26.46
C PRO A 254 22.23 0.45 -26.78
N SER A 255 22.62 1.37 -25.88
CA SER A 255 23.84 2.18 -26.09
C SER A 255 25.13 1.33 -26.06
N HIS A 256 25.06 0.10 -25.52
CA HIS A 256 26.15 -0.88 -25.52
C HIS A 256 25.86 -1.97 -26.56
N LYS A 257 26.34 -1.78 -27.79
CA LYS A 257 25.95 -2.60 -28.95
C LYS A 257 26.19 -4.11 -28.73
N GLU A 258 27.41 -4.50 -28.36
CA GLU A 258 27.76 -5.92 -28.18
C GLU A 258 26.98 -6.55 -27.02
N GLY A 259 26.78 -5.78 -25.94
CA GLY A 259 25.98 -6.20 -24.79
C GLY A 259 24.51 -6.38 -25.14
N PHE A 260 23.96 -5.48 -25.96
CA PHE A 260 22.59 -5.55 -26.46
C PHE A 260 22.39 -6.74 -27.39
N GLU A 261 23.27 -6.96 -28.36
CA GLU A 261 23.21 -8.13 -29.25
C GLU A 261 23.32 -9.45 -28.48
N SER A 262 24.25 -9.54 -27.53
CA SER A 262 24.38 -10.71 -26.65
C SER A 262 23.11 -10.96 -25.83
N MET A 263 22.47 -9.88 -25.38
CA MET A 263 21.21 -9.94 -24.64
C MET A 263 20.04 -10.42 -25.49
N ILE A 264 19.90 -9.92 -26.74
CA ILE A 264 18.91 -10.43 -27.69
C ILE A 264 19.12 -11.93 -27.92
N ALA A 265 20.36 -12.33 -28.26
CA ALA A 265 20.68 -13.73 -28.50
C ALA A 265 20.40 -14.64 -27.29
N LYS A 266 20.60 -14.13 -26.07
CA LYS A 266 20.26 -14.83 -24.84
C LYS A 266 18.75 -14.97 -24.65
N TYR A 267 17.98 -13.90 -24.84
CA TYR A 267 16.52 -13.94 -24.74
C TYR A 267 15.92 -14.96 -25.73
N GLU A 268 16.36 -14.95 -26.99
CA GLU A 268 15.87 -15.87 -28.00
C GLU A 268 16.22 -17.32 -27.67
N ARG A 269 17.40 -17.56 -27.09
CA ARG A 269 17.84 -18.88 -26.61
C ARG A 269 17.01 -19.36 -25.43
N ASP A 270 16.81 -18.50 -24.42
CA ASP A 270 16.17 -18.85 -23.16
C ASP A 270 14.65 -19.05 -23.32
N THR A 271 14.02 -18.33 -24.25
CA THR A 271 12.56 -18.35 -24.45
C THR A 271 12.11 -19.12 -25.68
N GLY A 272 13.01 -19.39 -26.63
CA GLY A 272 12.66 -19.94 -27.95
C GLY A 272 11.95 -18.95 -28.88
N ASN A 273 11.67 -17.71 -28.43
CA ASN A 273 10.98 -16.70 -29.22
C ASN A 273 11.99 -15.81 -29.95
N LYS A 274 11.79 -15.62 -31.26
CA LYS A 274 12.56 -14.64 -32.03
C LYS A 274 11.92 -13.27 -31.98
N ILE A 275 12.73 -12.22 -31.90
CA ILE A 275 12.24 -10.84 -31.75
C ILE A 275 11.67 -10.25 -33.05
N GLY A 276 11.82 -10.93 -34.19
CA GLY A 276 11.16 -10.59 -35.45
C GLY A 276 11.66 -9.31 -36.13
N ILE A 277 12.44 -8.50 -35.41
CA ILE A 277 13.09 -7.27 -35.88
C ILE A 277 14.61 -7.48 -35.81
N PRO A 278 15.39 -7.07 -36.83
CA PRO A 278 16.85 -7.06 -36.76
C PRO A 278 17.36 -6.33 -35.52
N SER A 279 18.41 -6.87 -34.88
CA SER A 279 18.95 -6.33 -33.63
C SER A 279 19.33 -4.86 -33.74
N GLU A 280 19.98 -4.45 -34.83
CA GLU A 280 20.39 -3.06 -35.05
C GLU A 280 19.18 -2.12 -35.22
N GLU A 281 18.13 -2.56 -35.91
CA GLU A 281 16.91 -1.78 -36.09
C GLU A 281 16.18 -1.58 -34.75
N LEU A 282 16.05 -2.64 -33.95
CA LEU A 282 15.49 -2.53 -32.60
C LEU A 282 16.34 -1.63 -31.70
N ARG A 283 17.67 -1.71 -31.82
CA ARG A 283 18.61 -0.87 -31.07
C ARG A 283 18.38 0.61 -31.36
N GLU A 284 18.35 1.01 -32.65
CA GLU A 284 18.09 2.39 -33.07
C GLU A 284 16.71 2.87 -32.63
N TRP A 285 15.70 1.99 -32.70
CA TRP A 285 14.35 2.30 -32.23
C TRP A 285 14.33 2.59 -30.72
N LEU A 286 14.99 1.76 -29.91
CA LEU A 286 15.05 1.94 -28.45
C LEU A 286 15.84 3.17 -28.02
N LEU A 287 16.89 3.55 -28.76
CA LEU A 287 17.73 4.74 -28.50
C LEU A 287 17.00 6.08 -28.68
N ASN A 288 15.81 6.09 -29.28
CA ASN A 288 15.04 7.30 -29.56
C ASN A 288 13.66 7.30 -28.85
N PRO A 289 13.60 7.19 -27.51
CA PRO A 289 12.35 7.01 -26.78
C PRO A 289 11.35 8.14 -26.99
N ASP A 290 11.81 9.40 -27.05
CA ASP A 290 10.92 10.56 -27.20
C ASP A 290 10.13 10.60 -28.52
N LYS A 291 10.61 9.88 -29.54
CA LYS A 291 9.94 9.75 -30.84
C LYS A 291 9.14 8.47 -30.97
N ASN A 292 9.60 7.41 -30.31
CA ASN A 292 9.22 6.05 -30.69
C ASN A 292 8.24 5.39 -29.72
N TYR A 293 8.27 5.73 -28.42
CA TYR A 293 7.40 5.08 -27.44
C TYR A 293 7.22 5.88 -26.16
N THR A 294 6.17 5.54 -25.39
CA THR A 294 5.97 6.05 -24.03
C THR A 294 5.94 4.87 -23.07
N ILE A 295 6.70 4.97 -21.98
CA ILE A 295 6.63 4.02 -20.88
C ILE A 295 5.65 4.55 -19.84
N LYS A 296 4.68 3.71 -19.46
CA LYS A 296 3.75 3.97 -18.37
C LYS A 296 3.80 2.81 -17.39
N THR A 297 3.81 3.12 -16.10
CA THR A 297 3.70 2.11 -15.04
C THR A 297 2.25 1.67 -14.85
N ASP A 298 2.04 0.36 -14.67
CA ASP A 298 0.73 -0.19 -14.30
C ASP A 298 0.33 0.31 -12.90
N PRO A 299 -0.88 0.89 -12.71
CA PRO A 299 -1.34 1.31 -11.38
C PRO A 299 -1.36 0.20 -10.32
N GLN A 300 -1.48 -1.07 -10.68
CA GLN A 300 -1.39 -2.20 -9.75
C GLN A 300 0.03 -2.35 -9.19
N TYR A 301 1.06 -2.04 -9.98
CA TYR A 301 2.44 -2.05 -9.51
C TYR A 301 2.68 -0.96 -8.45
N SER A 302 2.15 0.26 -8.69
CA SER A 302 2.29 1.36 -7.72
C SER A 302 1.53 1.09 -6.42
N LEU A 303 0.36 0.44 -6.52
CA LEU A 303 -0.41 -0.02 -5.36
C LEU A 303 0.34 -1.10 -4.57
N ALA A 304 0.88 -2.11 -5.26
CA ALA A 304 1.63 -3.20 -4.64
C ALA A 304 2.88 -2.67 -3.91
N LEU A 305 3.66 -1.80 -4.55
CA LEU A 305 4.82 -1.17 -3.91
C LEU A 305 4.42 -0.30 -2.72
N ALA A 306 3.33 0.46 -2.81
CA ALA A 306 2.84 1.26 -1.68
C ALA A 306 2.48 0.40 -0.47
N LEU A 307 1.87 -0.77 -0.70
CA LEU A 307 1.58 -1.73 0.37
C LEU A 307 2.85 -2.40 0.91
N ASP A 308 3.82 -2.73 0.05
CA ASP A 308 5.08 -3.35 0.47
C ASP A 308 5.86 -2.44 1.43
N PHE A 309 5.85 -1.12 1.20
CA PHE A 309 6.47 -0.15 2.12
C PHE A 309 5.85 -0.11 3.53
N LEU A 310 4.67 -0.71 3.76
CA LEU A 310 4.13 -0.87 5.13
C LEU A 310 4.99 -1.79 5.99
N LYS A 311 5.88 -2.60 5.40
CA LYS A 311 6.83 -3.42 6.16
C LYS A 311 7.92 -2.58 6.82
N ASP A 312 8.28 -1.43 6.26
CA ASP A 312 9.48 -0.69 6.65
C ASP A 312 9.20 0.72 7.16
N PHE A 313 8.29 1.46 6.54
CA PHE A 313 8.06 2.86 6.93
C PHE A 313 7.53 3.02 8.36
N PRO A 314 6.64 2.15 8.88
CA PRO A 314 6.27 2.20 10.30
C PRO A 314 7.46 2.05 11.24
N LYS A 315 8.48 1.25 10.90
CA LYS A 315 9.69 1.10 11.72
C LYS A 315 10.46 2.43 11.82
N VAL A 316 10.54 3.16 10.71
CA VAL A 316 11.15 4.49 10.66
C VAL A 316 10.40 5.45 11.57
N PHE A 317 9.07 5.55 11.42
CA PHE A 317 8.26 6.47 12.21
C PHE A 317 8.21 6.10 13.69
N PHE A 318 8.26 4.81 14.03
CA PHE A 318 8.34 4.35 15.42
C PHE A 318 9.65 4.79 16.10
N GLY A 319 10.76 4.78 15.36
CA GLY A 319 12.07 5.21 15.84
C GLY A 319 12.22 6.73 16.04
N MET A 320 11.30 7.54 15.50
CA MET A 320 11.32 8.99 15.69
C MET A 320 10.79 9.41 17.06
N LYS A 321 11.22 10.58 17.52
CA LYS A 321 10.60 11.30 18.64
C LYS A 321 9.44 12.14 18.13
N TRP A 322 8.34 12.13 18.87
CA TRP A 322 7.10 12.78 18.47
C TRP A 322 6.67 13.85 19.47
N ALA A 323 6.55 15.07 18.96
CA ALA A 323 5.90 16.18 19.65
C ALA A 323 4.51 16.43 19.06
N PHE A 324 3.53 16.65 19.92
CA PHE A 324 2.16 16.97 19.55
C PHE A 324 1.90 18.45 19.83
N LEU A 325 1.95 19.23 18.75
CA LEU A 325 1.90 20.68 18.78
C LEU A 325 0.45 21.15 18.84
N LYS A 326 0.05 21.80 19.93
CA LYS A 326 -1.27 22.40 20.11
C LYS A 326 -1.35 23.74 19.39
N ALA A 327 -2.39 23.95 18.60
CA ALA A 327 -2.65 25.19 17.90
C ALA A 327 -2.90 26.34 18.90
N THR A 328 -2.82 27.58 18.41
CA THR A 328 -3.20 28.77 19.20
C THR A 328 -4.69 29.09 18.98
N SER A 329 -5.19 30.11 19.67
CA SER A 329 -6.49 30.72 19.38
C SER A 329 -6.53 31.32 17.98
N ASP A 330 -5.42 31.91 17.53
CA ASP A 330 -5.37 32.77 16.35
C ASP A 330 -5.20 31.97 15.05
N TYR A 331 -4.45 30.87 15.10
CA TYR A 331 -4.13 30.05 13.93
C TYR A 331 -4.45 28.60 14.16
N LYS A 332 -5.13 28.00 13.18
CA LYS A 332 -5.44 26.56 13.12
C LYS A 332 -4.57 25.88 12.08
N PHE A 333 -4.36 24.58 12.24
CA PHE A 333 -3.65 23.77 11.26
C PHE A 333 -4.54 23.46 10.05
N LEU A 334 -3.93 23.39 8.88
CA LEU A 334 -4.52 22.91 7.63
C LEU A 334 -4.10 21.47 7.38
N THR A 335 -4.89 20.73 6.60
CA THR A 335 -4.45 19.46 6.02
C THR A 335 -4.67 19.45 4.50
N GLY A 336 -4.39 18.35 3.82
CA GLY A 336 -4.60 18.21 2.38
C GLY A 336 -4.75 16.76 1.95
N ASP A 337 -4.87 16.55 0.64
CA ASP A 337 -4.89 15.24 0.00
C ASP A 337 -3.52 14.52 -0.03
N ASN A 338 -2.49 15.16 0.52
CA ASN A 338 -1.19 14.59 0.84
C ASN A 338 -0.70 15.20 2.18
N PRO A 339 -1.20 14.69 3.32
CA PRO A 339 -1.16 15.39 4.61
C PRO A 339 0.17 15.24 5.36
N LEU A 340 0.95 14.20 5.06
CA LEU A 340 2.30 14.04 5.60
C LEU A 340 3.30 14.78 4.72
N TYR A 341 4.12 15.62 5.33
CA TYR A 341 5.26 16.24 4.68
C TYR A 341 6.52 16.00 5.48
N TYR A 342 7.61 15.64 4.79
CA TYR A 342 8.93 15.55 5.40
C TYR A 342 9.96 16.29 4.55
N PHE A 343 10.99 16.81 5.22
CA PHE A 343 12.12 17.47 4.59
C PHE A 343 13.31 17.46 5.54
N ASP A 344 14.51 17.64 5.00
CA ASP A 344 15.71 17.86 5.79
C ASP A 344 16.00 19.38 5.80
N PRO A 345 15.98 20.04 6.97
CA PRO A 345 16.22 21.48 7.10
C PRO A 345 17.65 21.90 6.76
N THR A 346 18.59 20.96 6.73
CA THR A 346 19.98 21.18 6.34
C THR A 346 20.25 20.85 4.87
N HIS A 347 19.25 20.36 4.15
CA HIS A 347 19.43 19.93 2.77
C HIS A 347 19.74 21.10 1.84
N ASN A 348 20.80 20.96 1.04
CA ASN A 348 21.15 21.96 0.04
C ASN A 348 20.08 21.95 -1.08
N PRO A 349 19.33 23.05 -1.29
CA PRO A 349 18.29 23.10 -2.32
C PRO A 349 18.83 22.96 -3.76
N ARG A 350 20.16 23.12 -3.96
CA ARG A 350 20.84 22.91 -5.24
C ARG A 350 21.34 21.46 -5.44
N SER A 351 21.11 20.58 -4.46
CA SER A 351 21.49 19.17 -4.57
C SER A 351 20.78 18.51 -5.76
N PHE A 352 21.53 17.67 -6.48
CA PHE A 352 20.98 16.80 -7.51
C PHE A 352 20.07 15.72 -6.89
N TYR A 353 20.50 15.13 -5.77
CA TYR A 353 19.77 14.13 -5.00
C TYR A 353 18.66 14.73 -4.14
N GLY A 354 17.56 14.00 -4.00
CA GLY A 354 16.48 14.32 -3.07
C GLY A 354 16.79 13.92 -1.63
N VAL A 355 15.82 14.16 -0.73
CA VAL A 355 15.88 13.75 0.68
C VAL A 355 15.11 12.45 0.85
N GLY A 356 15.77 11.41 1.35
CA GLY A 356 15.12 10.13 1.68
C GLY A 356 14.55 10.09 3.10
N LEU A 357 13.55 9.24 3.33
CA LEU A 357 12.87 9.09 4.63
C LEU A 357 13.79 8.54 5.73
N PHE A 358 14.84 7.79 5.38
CA PHE A 358 15.82 7.25 6.33
C PHE A 358 16.86 8.28 6.78
N ASN A 359 16.89 9.48 6.20
CA ASN A 359 17.81 10.53 6.62
C ASN A 359 17.47 11.00 8.05
N LYS A 360 18.44 10.88 8.97
CA LYS A 360 18.23 11.23 10.39
C LYS A 360 18.15 12.74 10.68
N ASN A 361 18.32 13.59 9.68
CA ASN A 361 18.10 15.03 9.80
C ASN A 361 16.66 15.46 9.46
N ILE A 362 15.81 14.55 8.96
CA ILE A 362 14.46 14.95 8.55
C ILE A 362 13.59 15.40 9.73
N GLU A 363 12.71 16.34 9.42
CA GLU A 363 11.50 16.62 10.19
C GLU A 363 10.29 16.09 9.43
N VAL A 364 9.33 15.55 10.15
CA VAL A 364 8.03 15.10 9.63
C VAL A 364 6.94 15.96 10.26
N THR A 365 5.99 16.45 9.45
CA THR A 365 4.79 17.15 9.92
C THR A 365 3.56 16.44 9.41
N LEU A 366 2.64 16.13 10.32
CA LEU A 366 1.33 15.56 10.03
C LEU A 366 0.29 16.26 10.92
N PRO A 367 -0.45 17.25 10.38
CA PRO A 367 -1.62 17.82 11.04
C PRO A 367 -2.60 16.70 11.39
N LEU A 368 -3.04 16.59 12.65
CA LEU A 368 -3.98 15.55 13.12
C LEU A 368 -5.41 16.07 13.23
N SER A 369 -5.55 17.36 13.53
CA SER A 369 -6.81 18.11 13.55
C SER A 369 -6.53 19.58 13.29
N LYS A 370 -7.56 20.42 13.23
CA LYS A 370 -7.41 21.89 13.19
C LYS A 370 -6.64 22.44 14.41
N ASP A 371 -6.60 21.68 15.50
CA ASP A 371 -6.05 22.11 16.80
C ASP A 371 -4.75 21.39 17.19
N MET A 372 -4.32 20.36 16.44
CA MET A 372 -3.12 19.60 16.80
C MET A 372 -2.35 19.10 15.57
N CYS A 373 -1.02 19.18 15.63
CA CYS A 373 -0.12 18.63 14.62
C CYS A 373 0.90 17.70 15.27
N ALA A 374 1.08 16.51 14.70
CA ALA A 374 2.22 15.66 15.02
C ALA A 374 3.46 16.19 14.31
N PHE A 375 4.55 16.31 15.07
CA PHE A 375 5.86 16.71 14.60
C PHE A 375 6.88 15.63 14.98
N GLY A 376 7.43 14.95 13.98
CA GLY A 376 8.42 13.90 14.14
C GLY A 376 9.83 14.41 13.86
N SER A 377 10.79 14.07 14.71
CA SER A 377 12.22 14.27 14.44
C SER A 377 13.08 13.23 15.16
N TRP A 378 14.34 13.07 14.76
CA TRP A 378 15.26 12.13 15.42
C TRP A 378 15.97 12.73 16.64
N LYS A 379 16.10 14.06 16.69
CA LYS A 379 17.00 14.76 17.63
C LYS A 379 16.25 15.63 18.64
N HIS A 380 15.01 16.01 18.35
CA HIS A 380 14.35 17.12 19.05
C HIS A 380 12.93 16.79 19.46
N ARG A 381 12.57 17.24 20.67
CA ARG A 381 11.21 17.41 21.22
C ARG A 381 10.33 16.15 21.26
N GLU A 382 9.66 15.97 22.39
CA GLU A 382 8.69 14.91 22.59
C GLU A 382 7.56 15.39 23.50
N GLY A 383 6.40 14.76 23.41
CA GLY A 383 5.24 15.08 24.24
C GLY A 383 4.39 16.25 23.71
N TYR A 384 3.51 16.76 24.57
CA TYR A 384 2.52 17.79 24.21
C TYR A 384 3.07 19.20 24.41
N ILE A 385 3.04 20.02 23.36
CA ILE A 385 3.70 21.34 23.36
C ILE A 385 2.75 22.40 22.80
N GLN A 386 2.63 23.55 23.47
CA GLN A 386 1.92 24.71 22.92
C GLN A 386 2.72 25.30 21.75
N ALA A 387 2.13 25.35 20.55
CA ALA A 387 2.81 25.91 19.39
C ALA A 387 2.83 27.45 19.42
N LYS A 388 3.87 28.03 18.82
CA LYS A 388 3.92 29.45 18.48
C LYS A 388 3.22 29.69 17.14
N ASN A 389 2.61 30.86 16.96
CA ASN A 389 1.96 31.26 15.70
C ASN A 389 2.86 31.04 14.47
N GLN A 390 4.17 31.34 14.58
CA GLN A 390 5.12 31.13 13.48
C GLN A 390 5.29 29.64 13.09
N TRP A 391 5.25 28.73 14.05
CA TRP A 391 5.36 27.29 13.75
C TRP A 391 4.13 26.80 13.00
N ILE A 392 2.93 27.24 13.41
CA ILE A 392 1.67 26.90 12.73
C ILE A 392 1.68 27.43 11.29
N LYS A 393 2.11 28.68 11.08
CA LYS A 393 2.27 29.26 9.74
C LYS A 393 3.24 28.46 8.86
N ASN A 394 4.39 28.06 9.41
CA ASN A 394 5.37 27.25 8.69
C ASN A 394 4.83 25.86 8.34
N ILE A 395 4.09 25.21 9.25
CA ILE A 395 3.44 23.91 9.01
C ILE A 395 2.36 24.05 7.94
N ASN A 396 1.51 25.07 8.02
CA ASN A 396 0.48 25.32 7.00
C ASN A 396 1.09 25.61 5.62
N ARG A 397 2.26 26.26 5.56
CA ARG A 397 3.04 26.41 4.32
C ARG A 397 3.51 25.06 3.79
N ARG A 398 4.02 24.18 4.66
CA ARG A 398 4.39 22.80 4.29
C ARG A 398 3.17 22.04 3.74
N THR A 399 2.01 22.11 4.42
CA THR A 399 0.75 21.52 3.94
C THR A 399 0.35 22.03 2.56
N ALA A 400 0.37 23.35 2.34
CA ALA A 400 0.00 23.93 1.05
C ALA A 400 0.96 23.52 -0.08
N ILE A 401 2.27 23.40 0.23
CA ILE A 401 3.27 22.88 -0.70
C ILE A 401 3.04 21.39 -1.00
N ALA A 402 2.72 20.62 0.05
CA ALA A 402 2.61 19.17 0.02
C ALA A 402 1.37 18.66 -0.70
N ALA A 403 0.23 19.36 -0.54
CA ALA A 403 -1.05 18.99 -1.13
C ALA A 403 -0.94 18.90 -2.65
N LEU A 404 -1.43 17.79 -3.21
CA LEU A 404 -1.42 17.52 -4.63
C LEU A 404 -2.42 18.41 -5.36
N ARG A 405 -3.65 18.48 -4.86
CA ARG A 405 -4.72 19.33 -5.39
C ARG A 405 -5.52 20.00 -4.29
N PHE A 406 -5.98 19.25 -3.29
CA PHE A 406 -6.90 19.77 -2.29
C PHE A 406 -6.19 20.11 -0.99
N VAL A 407 -6.40 21.34 -0.51
CA VAL A 407 -6.11 21.76 0.86
C VAL A 407 -7.43 21.88 1.62
N PHE A 408 -7.44 21.40 2.85
CA PHE A 408 -8.63 21.34 3.69
C PHE A 408 -8.48 22.20 4.94
N ALA A 409 -9.53 22.95 5.29
CA ALA A 409 -9.55 23.84 6.43
C ALA A 409 -10.90 23.85 7.16
N SER A 410 -10.86 24.24 8.43
CA SER A 410 -12.07 24.41 9.27
C SER A 410 -12.81 25.71 9.02
N LYS A 411 -12.23 26.67 8.29
CA LYS A 411 -12.85 27.97 7.99
C LYS A 411 -12.57 28.42 6.55
N ARG A 412 -13.53 29.13 5.97
CA ARG A 412 -13.36 29.84 4.70
C ARG A 412 -12.58 31.13 4.91
N SER A 413 -11.62 31.43 4.04
CA SER A 413 -10.89 32.69 4.05
C SER A 413 -10.32 32.97 2.65
N GLU A 414 -10.54 34.19 2.14
CA GLU A 414 -10.00 34.60 0.85
C GLU A 414 -8.47 34.78 0.92
N THR A 415 -7.95 35.32 2.02
CA THR A 415 -6.51 35.39 2.27
C THR A 415 -5.86 34.00 2.32
N LEU A 416 -6.56 33.00 2.88
CA LEU A 416 -6.09 31.62 2.85
C LEU A 416 -6.07 31.04 1.43
N LYS A 417 -7.11 31.32 0.62
CA LYS A 417 -7.13 30.93 -0.79
C LYS A 417 -5.96 31.55 -1.55
N GLU A 418 -5.74 32.87 -1.44
CA GLU A 418 -4.60 33.55 -2.06
C GLU A 418 -3.26 32.93 -1.64
N PHE A 419 -3.12 32.60 -0.34
CA PHE A 419 -1.94 31.92 0.17
C PHE A 419 -1.74 30.53 -0.44
N ILE A 420 -2.78 29.71 -0.52
CA ILE A 420 -2.73 28.36 -1.10
C ILE A 420 -2.40 28.42 -2.59
N MET A 421 -2.97 29.38 -3.32
CA MET A 421 -2.77 29.52 -4.78
C MET A 421 -1.32 29.88 -5.16
N LYS A 422 -0.53 30.46 -4.25
CA LYS A 422 0.93 30.64 -4.45
C LYS A 422 1.68 29.32 -4.67
N TYR A 423 1.08 28.20 -4.28
CA TYR A 423 1.64 26.86 -4.38
C TYR A 423 0.92 25.99 -5.42
N LYS A 424 0.13 26.59 -6.33
CA LYS A 424 -0.46 25.87 -7.46
C LYS A 424 0.64 25.12 -8.25
N GLY A 425 0.39 23.84 -8.53
CA GLY A 425 1.35 22.97 -9.24
C GLY A 425 2.51 22.44 -8.39
N SER A 426 2.63 22.85 -7.12
CA SER A 426 3.61 22.25 -6.21
C SER A 426 3.09 20.92 -5.67
N ALA A 427 3.95 19.92 -5.61
CA ALA A 427 3.79 18.70 -4.83
C ALA A 427 5.18 18.07 -4.59
N PRO A 428 5.38 17.27 -3.53
CA PRO A 428 6.62 16.54 -3.32
C PRO A 428 6.86 15.56 -4.46
N LYS A 429 8.06 15.57 -5.02
CA LYS A 429 8.48 14.66 -6.10
C LYS A 429 9.57 13.71 -5.63
N MET A 430 9.41 12.41 -5.90
CA MET A 430 10.49 11.44 -5.76
C MET A 430 11.49 11.64 -6.90
N ARG A 431 12.76 11.89 -6.57
CA ARG A 431 13.82 12.00 -7.58
C ARG A 431 14.54 10.66 -7.68
N VAL A 432 14.60 10.12 -8.89
CA VAL A 432 15.47 8.97 -9.21
C VAL A 432 16.81 9.56 -9.60
N GLY A 433 17.78 9.44 -8.67
CA GLY A 433 19.16 9.91 -8.86
C GLY A 433 19.88 9.17 -9.97
#